data_AF-A0A848M729-F1
#
_entry.id   AF-A0A848M729-F1
#
_cell.length_a   1.000
_cell.length_b   1.000
_cell.length_c   1.000
_cell.angle_alpha   90.00
_cell.angle_beta   90.00
_cell.angle_gamma   90.00
#
_symmetry.space_group_name_H-M   'P 1'
#
loop_
_entity.id
_entity.type
_entity.pdbx_description
1 polymer ?
#
loop_
_entity_poly.entity_id
_entity_poly.type
_entity_poly.pdbx_seq_one_letter_code
_entity_poly.pdbx_strand_id
1 'polypeptide(L)' 'MYLYRMEVTCDQGNLVVITAAENEEGAFKAVDEHVERHFLAMPDIQEVTMLEKKRMVSGTAYVIETGQES' A
#
# COMPACT_ATOMS: atom_id res chain seq x y z
N MET A 1 -6.08 15.40 -1.24
CA MET A 1 -6.20 13.94 -1.15
C MET A 1 -5.80 13.25 -2.45
N TYR A 2 -5.03 12.18 -2.32
CA TYR A 2 -4.53 11.33 -3.39
C TYR A 2 -4.80 9.88 -3.01
N LEU A 3 -4.98 9.03 -4.01
CA LEU A 3 -4.93 7.58 -3.86
C LEU A 3 -3.49 7.15 -4.15
N TYR A 4 -3.01 6.19 -3.38
CA TYR A 4 -1.66 5.64 -3.44
C TYR A 4 -1.76 4.14 -3.60
N ARG A 5 -0.94 3.57 -4.49
CA ARG A 5 -0.69 2.14 -4.59
C ARG A 5 0.73 1.89 -4.11
N MET A 6 0.85 1.16 -3.02
CA MET A 6 2.10 0.89 -2.35
C MET A 6 2.37 -0.61 -2.38
N GLU A 7 3.62 -1.00 -2.58
CA GLU A 7 4.10 -2.36 -2.37
C GLU A 7 4.83 -2.41 -1.03
N VAL A 8 4.56 -3.44 -0.23
CA VAL A 8 5.22 -3.69 1.04
C VAL A 8 5.88 -5.05 0.97
N THR A 9 7.20 -5.06 1.13
CA THR A 9 8.00 -6.28 1.24
C THR A 9 8.24 -6.55 2.72
N CYS A 10 7.81 -7.71 3.20
CA CYS A 10 8.02 -8.12 4.58
C CYS A 10 8.34 -9.62 4.68
N ASP A 11 8.65 -10.09 5.89
CA ASP A 11 8.92 -11.49 6.19
C ASP A 11 7.72 -12.44 5.91
N GLN A 12 6.50 -11.90 5.83
CA GLN A 12 5.29 -12.64 5.46
C GLN A 12 5.01 -12.66 3.95
N GLY A 13 5.90 -12.07 3.13
CA GLY A 13 5.78 -11.94 1.68
C GLY A 13 5.47 -10.52 1.22
N ASN A 14 5.09 -10.39 -0.06
CA ASN A 14 4.80 -9.09 -0.67
C ASN A 14 3.30 -8.78 -0.58
N LEU A 15 2.99 -7.54 -0.19
CA LEU A 15 1.63 -7.03 -0.08
C LEU A 15 1.45 -5.81 -0.98
N VAL A 16 0.24 -5.64 -1.49
CA VAL A 16 -0.18 -4.40 -2.13
C VAL A 16 -1.14 -3.68 -1.20
N VAL A 17 -0.79 -2.46 -0.79
CA VAL A 17 -1.64 -1.59 0.02
C VAL A 17 -2.11 -0.42 -0.83
N ILE A 18 -3.43 -0.28 -0.97
CA ILE A 18 -4.04 0.92 -1.56
C ILE A 18 -4.53 1.81 -0.42
N THR A 19 -4.04 3.04 -0.35
CA THR A 19 -4.42 4.00 0.71
C THR A 19 -4.74 5.38 0.15
N ALA A 20 -5.51 6.15 0.90
CA ALA A 20 -5.88 7.53 0.61
C ALA A 20 -5.24 8.46 1.64
N ALA A 21 -4.50 9.47 1.18
CA ALA A 21 -3.86 10.44 2.08
C ALA A 21 -3.77 11.83 1.45
N GLU A 22 -3.54 12.85 2.27
CA GLU A 22 -3.33 14.23 1.78
C GLU A 22 -1.97 14.41 1.11
N ASN A 23 -0.96 13.68 1.59
CA ASN A 23 0.42 13.73 1.13
C ASN A 23 1.09 12.35 1.29
N GLU A 24 2.34 12.25 0.84
CA GLU A 24 3.11 11.00 0.86
C GLU A 24 3.40 10.52 2.28
N GLU A 25 3.84 11.40 3.18
CA GLU A 25 4.11 11.06 4.58
C GLU A 25 2.90 10.40 5.25
N GLY A 26 1.70 10.96 5.05
CA GLY A 26 0.45 10.39 5.55
C GLY A 26 0.12 9.03 4.91
N ALA A 27 0.49 8.82 3.65
CA ALA A 27 0.29 7.53 2.98
C ALA A 27 1.20 6.45 3.58
N PHE A 28 2.49 6.73 3.77
CA PHE A 28 3.42 5.79 4.41
C PHE A 28 3.00 5.45 5.83
N LYS A 29 2.64 6.44 6.65
CA LYS A 29 2.13 6.20 8.00
C LYS A 29 0.88 5.31 8.00
N ALA A 30 -0.05 5.54 7.07
CA ALA A 30 -1.25 4.73 6.96
C ALA A 30 -0.92 3.29 6.53
N VAL A 31 0.07 3.07 5.67
CA VAL A 31 0.54 1.72 5.31
C VAL A 31 1.00 0.97 6.55
N ASP A 32 1.89 1.57 7.36
CA ASP A 32 2.41 0.92 8.57
C ASP A 32 1.28 0.52 9.53
N GLU A 33 0.37 1.45 9.83
CA GLU A 33 -0.77 1.20 10.73
C GLU A 33 -1.72 0.11 10.19
N HIS A 34 -1.91 0.03 8.87
CA HIS A 34 -2.81 -0.97 8.27
C HIS A 34 -2.16 -2.34 8.11
N VAL A 35 -0.85 -2.40 7.84
CA VAL A 35 -0.08 -3.64 7.81
C VAL A 35 -0.03 -4.26 9.22
N GLU A 36 0.24 -3.46 10.24
CA GLU A 36 0.20 -3.89 11.64
C GLU A 36 -1.18 -4.44 12.04
N ARG A 37 -2.27 -3.90 11.50
CA ARG A 37 -3.65 -4.40 11.78
C ARG A 37 -4.02 -5.63 10.97
N HIS A 38 -3.43 -5.81 9.79
CA HIS A 38 -3.70 -6.95 8.92
C HIS A 38 -3.12 -8.24 9.50
N PHE A 39 -1.91 -8.16 10.05
CA PHE A 39 -1.29 -9.24 10.79
C PHE A 39 -1.60 -9.10 12.29
N LEU A 40 -1.70 -10.20 13.04
CA LEU A 40 -1.93 -10.13 14.48
C LEU A 40 -0.71 -9.60 15.26
N ALA A 41 0.45 -9.55 14.60
CA ALA A 41 1.70 -8.96 15.08
C ALA A 41 2.36 -8.25 13.89
N MET A 42 3.05 -7.12 14.15
CA MET A 42 3.71 -6.37 13.09
C MET A 42 4.77 -7.26 12.40
N PRO A 43 4.65 -7.48 11.08
CA PRO A 43 5.67 -8.22 10.33
C PRO A 43 6.96 -7.40 10.27
N ASP A 44 8.08 -8.06 9.98
CA ASP A 44 9.34 -7.36 9.75
C ASP A 44 9.30 -6.70 8.36
N ILE A 45 8.89 -5.43 8.32
CA ILE A 45 8.80 -4.64 7.08
C ILE A 45 10.21 -4.30 6.62
N GLN A 46 10.59 -4.82 5.46
CA GLN A 46 11.89 -4.58 4.84
C GLN A 46 11.87 -3.32 3.98
N GLU A 47 10.80 -3.16 3.20
CA GLU A 47 10.66 -2.03 2.27
C GLU A 47 9.19 -1.67 2.05
N VAL A 48 8.94 -0.37 1.93
CA VAL A 48 7.67 0.17 1.43
C VAL A 48 7.97 1.03 0.21
N THR A 49 7.41 0.65 -0.94
CA THR A 49 7.64 1.32 -2.22
C THR A 49 6.34 1.94 -2.73
N MET A 50 6.36 3.25 -3.02
CA MET A 50 5.23 3.89 -3.70
C MET A 50 5.29 3.58 -5.20
N LEU A 51 4.40 2.72 -5.68
CA LEU A 51 4.33 2.34 -7.09
C LEU A 51 3.62 3.40 -7.93
N GLU A 52 2.48 3.91 -7.44
CA GLU A 52 1.69 4.89 -8.17
C GLU A 52 1.00 5.87 -7.21
N LYS A 53 0.84 7.12 -7.66
CA LYS A 53 0.07 8.19 -6.98
C LYS A 53 -0.90 8.82 -7.96
N LYS A 54 -2.19 8.82 -7.62
CA LYS A 54 -3.25 9.45 -8.44
C LYS A 54 -4.00 10.48 -7.63
N ARG A 55 -4.28 11.64 -8.23
CA ARG A 55 -5.21 12.61 -7.62
C ARG A 55 -6.57 11.94 -7.48
N MET A 56 -7.16 12.01 -6.28
CA MET A 56 -8.47 11.43 -6.04
C MET A 56 -9.56 12.34 -6.62
N VAL A 57 -10.20 11.86 -7.68
CA VAL A 57 -11.37 12.45 -8.33
C VAL A 57 -12.40 11.34 -8.60
N SER A 58 -13.60 11.70 -9.05
CA SER A 58 -14.60 10.70 -9.43
C SER A 58 -14.05 9.77 -10.51
N GLY A 59 -14.10 8.46 -10.27
CA GLY A 59 -13.60 7.44 -11.20
C GLY A 59 -12.10 7.11 -11.09
N THR A 60 -11.34 7.69 -10.14
CA THR A 60 -9.95 7.28 -9.90
C THR A 60 -9.89 5.82 -9.44
N ALA A 61 -9.07 5.00 -10.10
CA ALA A 61 -8.87 3.60 -9.75
C ALA A 61 -7.43 3.12 -10.05
N TYR A 62 -7.08 1.98 -9.45
CA TYR A 62 -5.91 1.18 -9.79
C TYR A 62 -6.37 -0.15 -10.39
N VAL A 63 -5.60 -0.66 -11.35
CA VAL A 63 -5.76 -2.02 -11.86
C VAL A 63 -4.73 -2.88 -11.13
N ILE A 64 -5.19 -3.94 -10.47
CA ILE A 64 -4.33 -4.94 -9.83
C ILE A 64 -4.55 -6.26 -10.56
N GLU A 65 -3.48 -6.82 -11.09
CA GLU A 65 -3.49 -8.17 -11.67
C GLU A 65 -3.61 -9.20 -10.56
N THR A 66 -4.58 -10.11 -10.67
CA THR A 66 -4.75 -11.23 -9.74
C THR A 66 -4.23 -12.49 -10.42
N GLY A 67 -2.99 -12.88 -10.11
CA GLY A 67 -2.35 -14.07 -10.64
C GLY A 67 -1.16 -13.79 -11.56
N GLN A 68 0.04 -13.79 -10.98
CA GLN A 68 1.27 -14.16 -11.66
C GLN A 68 1.97 -15.18 -10.75
N GLU A 69 1.48 -16.42 -10.76
CA GLU A 69 2.34 -17.55 -10.39
C GLU A 69 3.41 -17.63 -11.50
N SER A 70 4.66 -17.37 -11.14
CA SER A 70 5.82 -17.68 -11.98
C SER A 70 6.62 -18.80 -11.33
#